data_AF-A0A259EVB4-F1
#
_entry.id   AF-A0A259EVB4-F1
#
_cell.length_a   1.000
_cell.length_b   1.000
_cell.length_c   1.000
_cell.angle_alpha   90.00
_cell.angle_beta   90.00
_cell.angle_gamma   90.00
#
_symmetry.space_group_name_H-M   'P 1'
#
loop_
_entity.id
_entity.type
_entity.pdbx_description
1 polymer ?
#
loop_
_entity_poly.entity_id
_entity_poly.type
_entity_poly.pdbx_seq_one_letter_code
_entity_poly.pdbx_strand_id
1 'polypeptide(L)'
;MDVQVVFSNADRRIIRDHYHESYRGLPPGLAKKGKIPPGHAFKLKRGQSVPADVRWGYLDADIERRLSRLPDGYVRVVIGADIGILNTRTRIVVDLLEDINN
;
A
#
# COMPACT_ATOMS: atom_id res chain seq x y z
N MET A 1 -11.78 -10.62 21.89
CA MET A 1 -11.54 -9.29 21.29
C MET A 1 -10.97 -9.55 19.91
N ASP A 2 -11.72 -9.30 18.85
CA ASP A 2 -11.20 -9.41 17.49
C ASP A 2 -10.19 -8.29 17.26
N VAL A 3 -8.93 -8.66 17.04
CA VAL A 3 -7.90 -7.69 16.64
C VAL A 3 -8.18 -7.34 15.18
N GLN A 4 -8.73 -6.15 14.95
CA GLN A 4 -8.90 -5.64 13.60
C GLN A 4 -7.54 -5.20 13.06
N VAL A 5 -7.08 -5.88 12.01
CA VAL A 5 -5.86 -5.51 11.29
C VAL A 5 -6.21 -4.42 10.28
N VAL A 6 -5.97 -3.17 10.66
CA VAL A 6 -6.32 -1.97 9.87
C VAL A 6 -5.18 -0.96 9.91
N PHE A 7 -5.15 -0.06 8.93
CA PHE A 7 -4.29 1.11 8.99
C PHE A 7 -4.80 2.07 10.05
N SER A 8 -3.95 2.39 11.01
CA SER A 8 -4.25 3.45 11.98
C SER A 8 -4.25 4.83 11.31
N ASN A 9 -4.81 5.83 11.99
CA ASN A 9 -4.72 7.21 11.52
C ASN A 9 -3.27 7.70 11.40
N ALA A 10 -2.37 7.22 12.27
CA ALA A 10 -0.95 7.52 12.20
C ALA A 10 -0.32 6.89 10.95
N ASP A 11 -0.63 5.62 10.66
CA ASP A 11 -0.12 4.93 9.47
C ASP A 11 -0.57 5.66 8.19
N ARG A 12 -1.85 6.01 8.12
CA ARG A 12 -2.43 6.74 6.97
C ARG A 12 -1.73 8.06 6.72
N ARG A 13 -1.45 8.81 7.80
CA ARG A 13 -0.73 10.09 7.70
C ARG A 13 0.70 9.88 7.22
N ILE A 14 1.44 8.95 7.82
CA ILE A 14 2.84 8.66 7.44
C ILE A 14 2.95 8.26 5.96
N ILE A 15 2.04 7.39 5.50
CA ILE A 15 1.98 6.96 4.10
C ILE A 15 1.71 8.17 3.20
N ARG A 16 0.65 8.93 3.45
CA ARG A 16 0.31 10.10 2.62
C ARG A 16 1.45 11.12 2.59
N ASP A 17 2.01 11.47 3.74
CA ASP A 17 3.11 12.44 3.85
C ASP A 17 4.30 12.00 2.99
N HIS A 18 4.72 10.72 3.08
CA HIS A 18 5.85 10.19 2.31
C HIS A 18 5.61 10.25 0.79
N TYR A 19 4.42 9.84 0.33
CA TYR A 19 4.11 9.81 -1.10
C TYR A 19 3.86 11.22 -1.67
N HIS A 20 3.28 12.14 -0.89
CA HIS A 20 3.14 13.55 -1.29
C HIS A 20 4.48 14.29 -1.37
N GLU A 21 5.37 14.12 -0.38
CA GLU A 21 6.70 14.74 -0.38
C GLU A 21 7.55 14.24 -1.55
N SER A 22 7.53 12.92 -1.80
CA SER A 22 8.23 12.30 -2.92
C SER A 22 7.80 12.88 -4.27
N TYR A 23 6.54 13.32 -4.41
CA TYR A 23 6.04 13.94 -5.64
C TYR A 23 6.43 15.42 -5.80
N ARG A 24 6.63 16.16 -4.71
CA ARG A 24 6.93 17.61 -4.75
C ARG A 24 8.39 17.93 -5.06
N GLY A 25 9.32 17.03 -4.76
CA GLY A 25 10.77 17.26 -4.91
C GLY A 25 11.40 16.81 -6.23
N LEU A 26 10.65 16.23 -7.16
CA LEU A 26 11.21 15.58 -8.35
C LEU A 26 11.06 16.44 -9.62
N PRO A 27 12.11 16.59 -10.46
CA PRO A 27 12.00 17.22 -11.77
C PRO A 27 10.87 16.59 -12.60
N PRO A 28 10.16 17.36 -13.45
CA PRO A 28 9.12 16.82 -14.34
C PRO A 28 9.74 15.75 -15.26
N GLY A 29 9.58 14.48 -14.89
CA GLY A 29 10.21 13.34 -15.56
C GLY A 29 10.81 12.29 -14.62
N LEU A 30 11.39 12.71 -13.48
CA LEU A 30 12.00 11.82 -12.48
C LEU A 30 11.04 11.42 -11.34
N ALA A 31 9.89 12.07 -11.24
CA ALA A 31 8.77 11.65 -10.40
C ALA A 31 8.33 10.19 -10.66
N LYS A 32 8.84 9.57 -11.72
CA LYS A 32 8.53 8.23 -12.22
C LYS A 32 9.33 7.08 -11.60
N LYS A 33 10.25 7.30 -10.65
CA LYS A 33 10.98 6.17 -10.02
C LYS A 33 10.11 5.30 -9.08
N GLY A 34 8.92 5.79 -8.69
CA GLY A 34 7.90 5.01 -7.97
C GLY A 34 6.52 5.01 -8.64
N LYS A 35 6.42 5.42 -9.91
CA LYS A 35 5.11 5.48 -10.58
C LYS A 35 4.70 4.10 -11.04
N ILE A 36 3.81 3.50 -10.27
CA ILE A 36 2.96 2.46 -10.80
C ILE A 36 2.05 3.12 -11.85
N PRO A 37 2.12 2.71 -13.13
CA PRO A 37 1.30 3.33 -14.18
C PRO A 37 -0.19 3.14 -13.86
N PRO A 38 -1.01 4.21 -13.90
CA PRO A 38 -2.43 4.18 -13.50
C PRO A 38 -3.37 3.47 -14.50
N GLY A 39 -2.84 2.63 -15.39
CA GLY A 39 -3.65 1.83 -16.30
C GLY A 39 -3.06 0.44 -16.38
N HIS A 40 -3.90 -0.58 -16.23
CA HIS A 40 -3.61 -2.03 -16.25
C HIS A 40 -3.22 -2.68 -14.90
N ALA A 41 -3.00 -1.94 -13.82
CA ALA A 41 -2.82 -2.55 -12.51
C ALA A 41 -4.16 -3.05 -11.93
N PHE A 42 -4.14 -4.20 -11.25
CA PHE A 42 -5.31 -4.71 -10.52
C PHE A 42 -5.71 -3.72 -9.42
N LYS A 43 -7.00 -3.36 -9.34
CA LYS A 43 -7.49 -2.47 -8.29
C LYS A 43 -7.79 -3.25 -7.01
N LEU A 44 -7.22 -2.84 -5.89
CA LEU A 44 -7.47 -3.50 -4.61
C LEU A 44 -8.90 -3.24 -4.12
N LYS A 45 -9.48 -4.23 -3.45
CA LYS A 45 -10.80 -4.13 -2.83
C LYS A 45 -10.79 -4.82 -1.48
N ARG A 46 -11.33 -4.17 -0.45
CA ARG A 46 -11.42 -4.73 0.90
C ARG A 46 -12.32 -5.97 0.88
N GLY A 47 -11.89 -7.02 1.58
CA GLY A 47 -12.59 -8.31 1.64
C GLY A 47 -12.46 -9.16 0.37
N GLN A 48 -11.73 -8.70 -0.64
CA GLN A 48 -11.50 -9.48 -1.87
C GLN A 48 -10.13 -10.15 -1.83
N SER A 49 -10.06 -11.34 -2.44
CA SER A 49 -8.80 -12.05 -2.65
C SER A 49 -8.07 -11.46 -3.85
N VAL A 50 -6.75 -11.29 -3.71
CA VAL A 50 -5.89 -10.91 -4.82
C VAL A 50 -5.51 -12.17 -5.62
N PRO A 51 -5.83 -12.26 -6.92
CA PRO A 51 -5.49 -13.42 -7.76
C PRO A 51 -4.00 -13.76 -7.76
N ALA A 52 -3.66 -15.03 -7.95
CA ALA A 52 -2.28 -15.54 -7.83
C ALA A 52 -1.30 -14.94 -8.87
N ASP A 53 -1.82 -14.56 -10.03
CA ASP A 53 -1.10 -13.97 -11.16
C ASP A 53 -0.88 -12.46 -11.03
N VAL A 54 -1.59 -11.80 -10.11
CA VAL A 54 -1.39 -10.38 -9.81
C VAL A 54 -0.09 -10.20 -9.04
N ARG A 55 0.83 -9.43 -9.64
CA ARG A 55 2.08 -9.00 -9.00
C ARG A 55 1.84 -7.77 -8.13
N TRP A 56 2.54 -7.72 -7.01
CA TRP A 56 2.56 -6.60 -6.09
C TRP A 56 3.98 -6.24 -5.66
N GLY A 57 4.16 -4.99 -5.27
CA GLY A 57 5.37 -4.51 -4.58
C GLY A 57 5.19 -4.48 -3.07
N TYR A 58 6.27 -4.16 -2.36
CA TYR A 58 6.27 -3.84 -0.94
C TYR A 58 6.46 -2.33 -0.74
N LEU A 59 6.13 -1.83 0.45
CA LEU A 59 6.53 -0.48 0.85
C LEU A 59 8.04 -0.40 1.01
N ASP A 60 8.58 0.80 0.79
CA ASP A 60 9.98 1.07 1.06
C ASP A 60 10.27 0.85 2.55
N ALA A 61 11.43 0.25 2.83
CA ALA A 61 11.75 -0.27 4.15
C ALA A 61 11.83 0.84 5.22
N ASP A 62 12.14 2.08 4.83
CA ASP A 62 12.15 3.24 5.71
C ASP A 62 10.74 3.65 6.15
N ILE A 63 9.75 3.60 5.25
CA ILE A 63 8.35 3.82 5.59
C ILE A 63 7.86 2.67 6.46
N GLU A 64 8.09 1.42 6.04
CA GLU A 64 7.57 0.22 6.73
C GLU A 64 7.96 0.21 8.22
N ARG A 65 9.20 0.63 8.54
CA ARG A 65 9.69 0.75 9.93
C ARG A 65 9.00 1.83 10.76
N ARG A 66 8.39 2.83 10.14
CA ARG A 66 7.68 3.93 10.81
C ARG A 66 6.21 3.60 11.07
N LEU A 67 5.67 2.58 10.41
CA LEU A 67 4.29 2.16 10.55
C LEU A 67 4.11 1.21 11.74
N SER A 68 2.86 1.09 12.17
CA SER A 68 2.45 0.14 13.21
C SER A 68 2.83 -1.29 12.79
N ARG A 69 3.33 -2.11 13.72
CA ARG A 69 3.71 -3.49 13.40
C ARG A 69 2.47 -4.30 13.03
N LEU A 70 2.53 -5.02 11.90
CA LEU A 70 1.49 -5.99 11.54
C LEU A 70 1.67 -7.30 12.32
N PRO A 71 0.58 -7.97 12.71
CA PRO A 71 0.65 -9.35 13.20
C PRO A 71 1.25 -10.29 12.14
N ASP A 72 1.79 -11.41 12.60
CA ASP A 72 2.32 -12.44 11.70
C ASP A 72 1.22 -12.93 10.74
N GLY A 73 1.61 -13.19 9.48
CA GLY A 73 0.67 -13.58 8.43
C GLY A 73 -0.03 -12.42 7.71
N TYR A 74 0.34 -11.17 8.01
CA TYR A 74 -0.11 -9.99 7.28
C TYR A 74 1.07 -9.23 6.68
N VAL A 75 0.85 -8.63 5.51
CA VAL A 75 1.87 -7.82 4.82
C VAL A 75 1.24 -6.63 4.13
N ARG A 76 1.98 -5.52 4.05
CA ARG A 76 1.58 -4.37 3.24
C ARG A 76 2.02 -4.57 1.80
N VAL A 77 1.10 -4.43 0.86
CA VAL A 77 1.35 -4.59 -0.57
C VAL A 77 1.00 -3.31 -1.31
N VAL A 78 1.76 -3.01 -2.35
CA VAL A 78 1.52 -1.88 -3.25
C VAL A 78 1.12 -2.43 -4.61
N ILE A 79 -0.05 -2.03 -5.10
CA ILE A 79 -0.55 -2.36 -6.45
C ILE A 79 -1.23 -1.12 -7.01
N GLY A 80 -0.82 -0.67 -8.19
CA GLY A 80 -1.40 0.57 -8.74
C GLY A 80 -1.07 1.78 -7.85
N ALA A 81 -2.06 2.63 -7.63
CA ALA A 81 -1.98 3.68 -6.64
C ALA A 81 -2.51 3.25 -5.25
N ASP A 82 -2.76 1.95 -5.06
CA ASP A 82 -3.37 1.42 -3.85
C ASP A 82 -2.31 0.75 -2.96
N ILE A 83 -2.47 0.91 -1.64
CA ILE A 83 -1.72 0.18 -0.63
C ILE A 83 -2.70 -0.64 0.20
N GLY A 84 -2.52 -1.97 0.25
CA GLY A 84 -3.37 -2.88 1.01
C GLY A 84 -2.63 -3.58 2.14
N ILE A 85 -3.35 -3.97 3.18
CA ILE A 85 -2.92 -5.03 4.10
C ILE A 85 -3.50 -6.34 3.59
N LEU A 86 -2.61 -7.27 3.25
CA LEU A 86 -2.95 -8.57 2.71
C LEU A 86 -2.71 -9.66 3.75
N ASN A 87 -3.69 -10.56 3.96
CA ASN A 87 -3.44 -11.81 4.65
C ASN A 87 -2.66 -12.76 3.72
N THR A 88 -1.46 -13.18 4.11
CA THR A 88 -0.56 -13.95 3.24
C THR A 88 -1.06 -15.36 2.94
N ARG A 89 -1.91 -15.93 3.81
CA ARG A 89 -2.48 -17.27 3.63
C ARG A 89 -3.69 -17.25 2.71
N THR A 90 -4.63 -16.33 2.92
CA THR A 90 -5.89 -16.28 2.15
C THR A 90 -5.82 -15.36 0.94
N ARG A 91 -4.78 -14.52 0.85
CA ARG A 91 -4.64 -13.41 -0.12
C ARG A 91 -5.79 -12.40 -0.06
N ILE A 92 -6.53 -12.36 1.05
CA ILE A 92 -7.61 -11.39 1.25
C ILE A 92 -7.03 -10.05 1.72
N VAL A 93 -7.47 -8.97 1.09
CA VAL A 93 -7.18 -7.61 1.53
C VAL A 93 -8.08 -7.25 2.71
N VAL A 94 -7.49 -6.99 3.88
CA VAL A 94 -8.26 -6.71 5.11
C VAL A 94 -8.49 -5.22 5.36
N ASP A 95 -7.61 -4.37 4.83
CA ASP A 95 -7.77 -2.91 4.79
C ASP A 95 -6.91 -2.32 3.65
N LEU A 96 -7.22 -1.11 3.20
CA LEU A 96 -6.48 -0.47 2.11
C LEU A 96 -6.59 1.07 2.12
N LEU A 97 -5.60 1.72 1.50
CA LEU A 97 -5.63 3.12 1.08
C LEU A 97 -5.69 3.13 -0.45
N GLU A 98 -6.74 3.72 -1.00
CA GLU A 98 -6.87 3.93 -2.45
C GLU A 98 -6.20 5.23 -2.86
N ASP A 99 -5.68 5.23 -4.08
CA ASP A 99 -5.25 6.44 -4.80
C ASP A 99 -4.39 7.40 -3.97
N ILE A 100 -3.26 6.90 -3.45
CA ILE A 100 -2.36 7.67 -2.56
C ILE A 100 -1.66 8.87 -3.22
N ASN A 101 -1.92 9.09 -4.51
CA ASN A 101 -1.34 10.20 -5.28
C ASN A 101 -2.29 11.40 -5.41
N ASN A 102 -3.55 11.29 -4.94
CA ASN A 102 -4.60 12.30 -5.12
C ASN A 102 -4.95 13.03 -3.81
#